data_AF-A0A9P1CVW4-F1
#
_entry.id   AF-A0A9P1CVW4-F1
#
_cell.length_a   1.000
_cell.length_b   1.000
_cell.length_c   1.000
_cell.angle_alpha   90.00
_cell.angle_beta   90.00
_cell.angle_gamma   90.00
#
_symmetry.space_group_name_H-M   'P 1'
#
loop_
_entity.id
_entity.type
_entity.pdbx_description
1 polymer ?
#
loop_
_entity_poly.entity_id
_entity_poly.type
_entity_poly.pdbx_seq_one_letter_code
_entity_poly.pdbx_strand_id
1 'polypeptide(L)'
;MFAVLALCVSLSHLANGHGVLTWPPNRQNGSMANAGACAWDDCVWYSDFVTIPGEATVNDEEFRTFNVKVSTGPGDWSRKNPWRAPGTAKVFGSGCGVYGGREDFVLGSSGRLQGFFPPGVNGLELPAKSPTVWPKGSTQEVAWAITANHGGGYSYRLCPKGENITEECFQKTVLRFVGDKQWLIYGNVTQMGDSIGYELPQLELPLKVIRNGTFPAGSEWARNPIPSCLMFDQAQCEGLPRDQYISCAQAASGYDVVVCPPNWVQFPEPFPGLSGHVPYWRSHLGPDVPQWINLMGGEQGNPPMSRGFPISIMDLVKVPEDLPEGEYLLSWRWDCEQSS
;
A
#
# COMPACT_ATOMS: atom_id res chain seq x y z
N MET A 1 6.72 -7.51 -51.29
CA MET A 1 6.79 -8.24 -50.00
C MET A 1 7.26 -7.25 -48.96
N PHE A 2 6.37 -6.76 -48.10
CA PHE A 2 6.74 -5.92 -46.96
C PHE A 2 6.78 -6.80 -45.72
N ALA A 3 7.98 -6.98 -45.15
CA ALA A 3 8.15 -7.64 -43.87
C ALA A 3 7.81 -6.61 -42.78
N VAL A 4 6.69 -6.80 -42.10
CA VAL A 4 6.36 -6.05 -40.89
C VAL A 4 7.20 -6.65 -39.76
N LEU A 5 8.16 -5.88 -39.27
CA LEU A 5 8.88 -6.21 -38.06
C LEU A 5 7.89 -6.02 -36.89
N ALA A 6 7.31 -7.12 -36.42
CA ALA A 6 6.51 -7.11 -35.20
C ALA A 6 7.47 -6.94 -34.01
N LEU A 7 7.62 -5.70 -33.54
CA LEU A 7 8.32 -5.40 -32.31
C LEU A 7 7.42 -5.85 -31.16
N CYS A 8 7.61 -7.07 -30.67
CA CYS A 8 7.04 -7.50 -29.38
C CYS A 8 7.74 -6.70 -28.28
N VAL A 9 7.18 -5.53 -27.95
CA VAL A 9 7.59 -4.78 -26.77
C VAL A 9 7.09 -5.57 -25.56
N SER A 10 7.99 -6.33 -24.94
CA SER A 10 7.76 -6.85 -23.60
C SER A 10 7.70 -5.66 -22.64
N LEU A 11 6.50 -5.13 -22.40
CA LEU A 11 6.26 -4.21 -21.30
C LEU A 11 6.60 -4.99 -20.03
N SER A 12 7.78 -4.69 -19.49
CA SER A 12 8.21 -5.23 -18.21
C SER A 12 7.38 -4.49 -17.17
N HIS A 13 6.20 -5.00 -16.86
CA HIS A 13 5.40 -4.49 -15.75
C HIS A 13 6.19 -4.79 -14.48
N LEU A 14 6.96 -3.80 -14.05
CA LEU A 14 7.61 -3.81 -12.75
C LEU A 14 6.47 -3.70 -11.75
N ALA A 15 6.19 -4.80 -11.05
CA ALA A 15 5.40 -4.76 -9.82
C ALA A 15 6.07 -3.70 -8.94
N ASN A 16 5.39 -2.60 -8.70
CA ASN A 16 5.82 -1.60 -7.74
C ASN A 16 5.26 -2.02 -6.37
N GLY A 17 5.72 -1.45 -5.27
CA GLY A 17 4.89 -1.51 -4.07
C GLY A 17 3.87 -0.39 -4.18
N HIS A 18 2.83 -0.48 -3.37
CA HIS A 18 1.60 0.22 -3.73
C HIS A 18 1.00 1.01 -2.58
N GLY A 19 1.70 1.11 -1.45
CA GLY A 19 1.33 1.97 -0.34
C GLY A 19 2.54 2.37 0.47
N VAL A 20 2.41 3.46 1.24
CA VAL A 20 3.54 4.09 1.92
C VAL A 20 3.09 4.72 3.23
N LEU A 21 3.89 4.59 4.29
CA LEU A 21 3.72 5.37 5.52
C LEU A 21 4.00 6.85 5.20
N THR A 22 3.07 7.75 5.48
CA THR A 22 3.22 9.19 5.20
C THR A 22 3.40 10.03 6.45
N TRP A 23 3.01 9.51 7.62
CA TRP A 23 3.25 10.12 8.92
C TRP A 23 3.32 9.04 10.02
N PRO A 24 4.26 9.11 10.97
CA PRO A 24 5.35 10.09 11.10
C PRO A 24 6.40 9.99 9.99
N PRO A 25 7.36 10.93 9.91
CA PRO A 25 8.46 10.87 8.93
C PRO A 25 9.20 9.53 9.00
N ASN A 26 9.42 8.91 7.84
CA ASN A 26 10.00 7.58 7.72
C ASN A 26 11.26 7.58 6.84
N ARG A 27 11.98 6.46 6.88
CA ARG A 27 13.27 6.32 6.21
C ARG A 27 13.14 6.25 4.68
N GLN A 28 12.01 5.75 4.19
CA GLN A 28 11.65 5.54 2.80
C GLN A 28 11.16 6.82 2.11
N ASN A 29 11.16 7.96 2.82
CA ASN A 29 10.81 9.29 2.32
C ASN A 29 9.32 9.49 1.98
N GLY A 30 8.45 8.59 2.42
CA GLY A 30 7.00 8.78 2.35
C GLY A 30 6.58 10.02 3.14
N SER A 31 5.65 10.80 2.59
CA SER A 31 5.22 12.06 3.21
C SER A 31 3.79 12.42 2.82
N MET A 32 3.09 13.14 3.69
CA MET A 32 1.74 13.64 3.39
C MET A 32 1.74 14.56 2.15
N ALA A 33 2.82 15.30 1.91
CA ALA A 33 2.96 16.17 0.74
C ALA A 33 2.97 15.40 -0.60
N ASN A 34 3.40 14.14 -0.59
CA ASN A 34 3.51 13.30 -1.80
C ASN A 34 2.65 12.04 -1.71
N ALA A 35 1.55 12.11 -0.96
CA ALA A 35 0.67 10.98 -0.71
C ALA A 35 0.27 10.28 -2.02
N GLY A 36 0.50 8.96 -2.08
CA GLY A 36 0.15 8.10 -3.21
C GLY A 36 0.96 8.31 -4.50
N ALA A 37 1.82 9.34 -4.57
CA ALA A 37 2.52 9.71 -5.79
C ALA A 37 3.61 8.70 -6.21
N CYS A 38 4.07 7.85 -5.30
CA CYS A 38 5.28 7.06 -5.44
C CYS A 38 6.53 7.92 -5.69
N ALA A 39 6.69 8.98 -4.91
CA ALA A 39 7.78 9.92 -5.11
C ALA A 39 9.09 9.33 -4.55
N TRP A 40 10.17 9.40 -5.34
CA TRP A 40 11.49 8.85 -4.96
C TRP A 40 11.45 7.36 -4.57
N ASP A 41 10.61 6.58 -5.25
CA ASP A 41 10.44 5.15 -4.99
C ASP A 41 9.99 4.83 -3.54
N ASP A 42 9.33 5.77 -2.87
CA ASP A 42 8.78 5.60 -1.52
C ASP A 42 7.69 4.51 -1.45
N CYS A 43 7.12 4.14 -2.59
CA CYS A 43 6.17 3.05 -2.69
C CYS A 43 6.82 1.67 -2.94
N VAL A 44 8.12 1.57 -3.27
CA VAL A 44 8.78 0.31 -3.69
C VAL A 44 9.25 -0.57 -2.51
N TRP A 45 8.70 -0.40 -1.29
CA TRP A 45 9.15 -1.11 -0.07
C TRP A 45 8.12 -2.14 0.41
N TYR A 46 8.22 -3.38 -0.07
CA TYR A 46 7.16 -4.40 0.12
C TYR A 46 7.72 -5.82 0.15
N SER A 47 6.81 -6.79 0.32
CA SER A 47 7.07 -8.21 0.15
C SER A 47 6.08 -8.79 -0.86
N ASP A 48 6.60 -9.15 -2.02
CA ASP A 48 5.84 -9.54 -3.19
C ASP A 48 5.67 -11.05 -3.29
N PHE A 49 4.57 -11.50 -3.91
CA PHE A 49 4.24 -12.91 -4.12
C PHE A 49 4.30 -13.77 -2.84
N VAL A 50 3.98 -13.17 -1.69
CA VAL A 50 3.87 -13.89 -0.42
C VAL A 50 2.44 -14.37 -0.20
N THR A 51 2.29 -15.53 0.44
CA THR A 51 1.01 -16.13 0.78
C THR A 51 0.91 -16.39 2.28
N ILE A 52 -0.31 -16.51 2.78
CA ILE A 52 -0.54 -16.93 4.16
C ILE A 52 -0.14 -18.40 4.31
N PRO A 53 0.54 -18.79 5.42
CA PRO A 53 0.99 -20.16 5.63
C PRO A 53 -0.15 -21.12 6.00
N GLY A 54 -1.31 -20.59 6.39
CA GLY A 54 -2.45 -21.35 6.91
C GLY A 54 -3.73 -21.16 6.10
N GLU A 55 -4.86 -21.39 6.77
CA GLU A 55 -6.19 -21.13 6.22
C GLU A 55 -6.63 -19.69 6.42
N ALA A 56 -7.53 -19.24 5.54
CA ALA A 56 -8.14 -17.91 5.63
C ALA A 56 -8.97 -17.78 6.91
N THR A 57 -8.64 -16.78 7.72
CA THR A 57 -9.34 -16.43 8.97
C THR A 57 -10.28 -15.25 8.79
N VAL A 58 -10.02 -14.36 7.82
CA VAL A 58 -10.90 -13.23 7.47
C VAL A 58 -11.79 -13.64 6.30
N ASN A 59 -13.06 -13.92 6.58
CA ASN A 59 -14.02 -14.40 5.58
C ASN A 59 -15.32 -13.56 5.52
N ASP A 60 -15.59 -12.76 6.55
CA ASP A 60 -16.79 -11.94 6.66
C ASP A 60 -16.73 -10.75 5.70
N GLU A 61 -17.77 -10.58 4.86
CA GLU A 61 -17.87 -9.54 3.82
C GLU A 61 -17.49 -8.14 4.32
N GLU A 62 -17.89 -7.80 5.55
CA GLU A 62 -17.61 -6.50 6.18
C GLU A 62 -16.11 -6.16 6.28
N PHE A 63 -15.27 -7.19 6.46
CA PHE A 63 -13.83 -7.01 6.64
C PHE A 63 -13.02 -7.25 5.36
N ARG A 64 -13.69 -7.67 4.28
CA ARG A 64 -13.07 -7.93 2.97
C ARG A 64 -13.09 -6.67 2.10
N THR A 65 -12.25 -6.66 1.08
CA THR A 65 -12.06 -5.54 0.15
C THR A 65 -12.03 -5.97 -1.30
N PHE A 66 -11.82 -7.27 -1.57
CA PHE A 66 -11.86 -7.86 -2.90
C PHE A 66 -12.65 -9.16 -2.87
N ASN A 67 -13.49 -9.36 -3.88
CA ASN A 67 -14.28 -10.58 -4.00
C ASN A 67 -15.08 -10.87 -2.71
N VAL A 68 -15.67 -9.81 -2.14
CA VAL A 68 -16.16 -9.78 -0.75
C VAL A 68 -17.32 -10.75 -0.49
N LYS A 69 -18.01 -11.15 -1.56
CA LYS A 69 -19.16 -12.08 -1.52
C LYS A 69 -18.76 -13.55 -1.67
N VAL A 70 -17.47 -13.84 -1.84
CA VAL A 70 -16.94 -15.19 -2.00
C VAL A 70 -15.91 -15.49 -0.91
N SER A 71 -16.17 -16.54 -0.14
CA SER A 71 -15.36 -16.96 1.00
C SER A 71 -14.90 -18.42 0.94
N THR A 72 -15.40 -19.19 -0.05
CA THR A 72 -15.04 -20.59 -0.27
C THR A 72 -15.16 -20.97 -1.75
N GLY A 73 -14.54 -22.10 -2.12
CA GLY A 73 -14.67 -22.69 -3.44
C GLY A 73 -13.73 -22.10 -4.51
N PRO A 74 -13.87 -22.54 -5.77
CA PRO A 74 -12.95 -22.16 -6.86
C PRO A 74 -12.95 -20.67 -7.21
N GLY A 75 -14.03 -19.95 -6.92
CA GLY A 75 -14.11 -18.50 -7.11
C GLY A 75 -13.38 -17.70 -6.03
N ASP A 76 -12.92 -18.34 -4.94
CA ASP A 76 -12.20 -17.68 -3.85
C ASP A 76 -10.70 -17.52 -4.16
N TRP A 77 -10.39 -16.81 -5.24
CA TRP A 77 -9.01 -16.62 -5.73
C TRP A 77 -8.10 -15.93 -4.69
N SER A 78 -8.67 -15.05 -3.86
CA SER A 78 -7.91 -14.31 -2.84
C SER A 78 -7.54 -15.14 -1.61
N ARG A 79 -8.00 -16.39 -1.49
CA ARG A 79 -7.96 -17.19 -0.25
C ARG A 79 -6.59 -17.31 0.41
N LYS A 80 -5.51 -17.26 -0.38
CA LYS A 80 -4.13 -17.38 0.12
C LYS A 80 -3.40 -16.03 0.23
N ASN A 81 -4.09 -14.92 -0.05
CA ASN A 81 -3.50 -13.59 -0.01
C ASN A 81 -3.35 -13.08 1.43
N PRO A 82 -2.36 -12.22 1.73
CA PRO A 82 -2.01 -11.81 3.09
C PRO A 82 -3.18 -11.37 3.96
N TRP A 83 -4.10 -10.56 3.42
CA TRP A 83 -5.23 -10.06 4.19
C TRP A 83 -6.19 -11.15 4.68
N ARG A 84 -6.17 -12.34 4.05
CA ARG A 84 -7.01 -13.45 4.47
C ARG A 84 -6.55 -14.08 5.79
N ALA A 85 -5.35 -13.78 6.27
CA ALA A 85 -4.92 -14.06 7.64
C ALA A 85 -3.91 -12.99 8.11
N PRO A 86 -4.39 -11.81 8.53
CA PRO A 86 -3.56 -10.62 8.76
C PRO A 86 -2.41 -10.89 9.72
N GLY A 87 -1.21 -10.49 9.34
CA GLY A 87 0.01 -10.64 10.13
C GLY A 87 0.75 -11.96 9.93
N THR A 88 0.15 -12.96 9.28
CA THR A 88 0.74 -14.31 9.16
C THR A 88 1.64 -14.50 7.93
N ALA A 89 1.40 -13.73 6.86
CA ALA A 89 2.21 -13.83 5.65
C ALA A 89 3.66 -13.44 5.93
N LYS A 90 4.59 -14.10 5.24
CA LYS A 90 6.03 -13.81 5.31
C LYS A 90 6.30 -12.36 4.91
N VAL A 91 7.22 -11.71 5.63
CA VAL A 91 7.78 -10.41 5.27
C VAL A 91 9.27 -10.61 4.98
N PHE A 92 9.77 -10.01 3.91
CA PHE A 92 11.20 -9.97 3.62
C PHE A 92 11.89 -8.88 4.45
N GLY A 93 13.15 -9.11 4.81
CA GLY A 93 13.95 -8.17 5.59
C GLY A 93 13.55 -8.12 7.07
N SER A 94 13.69 -6.93 7.67
CA SER A 94 13.57 -6.71 9.12
C SER A 94 12.15 -6.39 9.61
N GLY A 95 11.15 -6.35 8.71
CA GLY A 95 9.85 -5.72 8.97
C GLY A 95 9.82 -4.22 8.66
N CYS A 96 10.92 -3.62 8.19
CA CYS A 96 10.99 -2.23 7.72
C CYS A 96 10.81 -2.09 6.19
N GLY A 97 10.32 -3.12 5.50
CA GLY A 97 10.23 -3.18 4.05
C GLY A 97 11.56 -3.52 3.36
N VAL A 98 11.47 -4.10 2.17
CA VAL A 98 12.61 -4.38 1.29
C VAL A 98 12.35 -3.74 -0.05
N TYR A 99 13.36 -3.08 -0.60
CA TYR A 99 13.26 -2.44 -1.91
C TYR A 99 13.01 -3.50 -2.98
N GLY A 100 11.79 -3.51 -3.52
CA GLY A 100 11.35 -4.50 -4.49
C GLY A 100 11.25 -5.91 -3.93
N GLY A 101 10.99 -6.08 -2.63
CA GLY A 101 11.17 -7.35 -1.94
C GLY A 101 10.44 -8.52 -2.60
N ARG A 102 11.19 -9.49 -3.12
CA ARG A 102 10.71 -10.73 -3.73
C ARG A 102 11.75 -11.82 -3.56
N GLU A 103 11.33 -13.08 -3.55
CA GLU A 103 12.21 -14.20 -3.24
C GLU A 103 13.42 -14.27 -4.16
N ASP A 104 13.25 -14.05 -5.47
CA ASP A 104 14.34 -14.06 -6.44
C ASP A 104 15.33 -12.89 -6.26
N PHE A 105 14.90 -11.74 -5.73
CA PHE A 105 15.79 -10.60 -5.44
C PHE A 105 16.51 -10.74 -4.10
N VAL A 106 15.83 -11.29 -3.10
CA VAL A 106 16.45 -11.63 -1.81
C VAL A 106 17.50 -12.73 -1.98
N LEU A 107 17.39 -13.56 -3.04
CA LEU A 107 18.36 -14.59 -3.42
C LEU A 107 19.41 -14.15 -4.45
N GLY A 108 19.49 -12.86 -4.79
CA GLY A 108 20.57 -12.30 -5.62
C GLY A 108 20.38 -12.41 -7.14
N SER A 109 19.14 -12.60 -7.62
CA SER A 109 18.85 -12.57 -9.06
C SER A 109 18.82 -11.15 -9.61
N SER A 110 19.48 -10.92 -10.75
CA SER A 110 19.62 -9.61 -11.40
C SER A 110 18.40 -9.20 -12.21
N GLY A 111 17.27 -8.91 -11.55
CA GLY A 111 16.21 -8.15 -12.20
C GLY A 111 16.49 -6.66 -12.10
N ARG A 112 16.31 -5.92 -13.21
CA ARG A 112 16.42 -4.47 -13.22
C ARG A 112 15.13 -3.86 -12.69
N LEU A 113 14.98 -3.72 -11.38
CA LEU A 113 14.23 -2.54 -10.90
C LEU A 113 15.11 -1.34 -11.19
N GLN A 114 14.65 -0.45 -12.06
CA GLN A 114 15.30 0.83 -12.28
C GLN A 114 14.72 1.80 -11.27
N GLY A 115 15.52 2.22 -10.30
CA GLY A 115 15.12 3.19 -9.28
C GLY A 115 16.29 3.63 -8.41
N PHE A 116 15.99 4.34 -7.33
CA PHE A 116 17.00 4.99 -6.48
C PHE A 116 17.87 4.02 -5.68
N PHE A 117 17.38 2.81 -5.43
CA PHE A 117 18.06 1.81 -4.61
C PHE A 117 18.24 0.47 -5.36
N PRO A 118 19.29 -0.30 -5.05
CA PRO A 118 19.41 -1.67 -5.52
C PRO A 118 18.25 -2.56 -5.03
N PRO A 119 17.79 -3.54 -5.83
CA PRO A 119 16.87 -4.58 -5.37
C PRO A 119 17.37 -5.30 -4.12
N GLY A 120 16.49 -5.56 -3.15
CA GLY A 120 16.80 -6.32 -1.94
C GLY A 120 17.33 -5.48 -0.77
N VAL A 121 17.54 -4.17 -0.93
CA VAL A 121 17.94 -3.29 0.18
C VAL A 121 16.88 -3.32 1.29
N ASN A 122 17.33 -3.55 2.52
CA ASN A 122 16.46 -3.54 3.69
C ASN A 122 16.23 -2.10 4.16
N GLY A 123 14.97 -1.69 4.33
CA GLY A 123 14.61 -0.33 4.74
C GLY A 123 15.21 0.09 6.09
N LEU A 124 15.61 -0.87 6.93
CA LEU A 124 16.35 -0.61 8.16
C LEU A 124 17.74 0.01 7.93
N GLU A 125 18.36 -0.27 6.79
CA GLU A 125 19.71 0.20 6.42
C GLU A 125 19.70 1.64 5.89
N LEU A 126 18.53 2.16 5.54
CA LEU A 126 18.37 3.56 5.14
C LEU A 126 18.74 4.51 6.30
N PRO A 127 19.24 5.71 6.00
CA PRO A 127 19.55 6.71 7.02
C PRO A 127 18.39 6.96 7.97
N ALA A 128 18.67 7.00 9.27
CA ALA A 128 17.68 7.37 10.26
C ALA A 128 17.22 8.84 10.05
N LYS A 129 15.92 9.08 10.21
CA LYS A 129 15.33 10.42 10.27
C LYS A 129 15.27 10.89 11.72
N SER A 130 15.06 12.19 11.93
CA SER A 130 14.77 12.73 13.27
C SER A 130 13.53 12.03 13.85
N PRO A 131 13.62 11.46 15.06
CA PRO A 131 12.52 10.71 15.65
C PRO A 131 11.36 11.65 16.02
N THR A 132 10.14 11.16 15.87
CA THR A 132 8.96 11.78 16.48
C THR A 132 8.88 11.34 17.94
N VAL A 133 8.60 12.28 18.84
CA VAL A 133 8.54 12.00 20.29
C VAL A 133 7.08 11.83 20.69
N TRP A 134 6.73 10.64 21.17
CA TRP A 134 5.39 10.29 21.61
C TRP A 134 5.35 10.10 23.13
N PRO A 135 4.51 10.84 23.87
CA PRO A 135 4.32 10.56 25.30
C PRO A 135 3.68 9.18 25.50
N LYS A 136 4.11 8.45 26.53
CA LYS A 136 3.46 7.20 26.92
C LYS A 136 1.99 7.43 27.26
N GLY A 137 1.13 6.48 26.91
CA GLY A 137 -0.32 6.60 27.14
C GLY A 137 -1.02 7.65 26.26
N SER A 138 -0.31 8.35 25.38
CA SER A 138 -0.94 9.33 24.49
C SER A 138 -1.67 8.67 23.33
N THR A 139 -2.58 9.44 22.73
CA THR A 139 -3.16 9.13 21.42
C THR A 139 -2.35 9.90 20.38
N GLN A 140 -1.86 9.21 19.35
CA GLN A 140 -0.95 9.78 18.34
C GLN A 140 -1.52 9.59 16.94
N GLU A 141 -1.25 10.54 16.08
CA GLU A 141 -1.60 10.49 14.66
C GLU A 141 -0.58 9.65 13.90
N VAL A 142 -1.10 8.79 13.02
CA VAL A 142 -0.34 8.03 12.03
C VAL A 142 -1.07 8.12 10.70
N ALA A 143 -0.35 8.10 9.60
CA ALA A 143 -0.97 8.18 8.29
C ALA A 143 -0.21 7.39 7.24
N TRP A 144 -0.94 6.87 6.26
CA TRP A 144 -0.40 6.13 5.12
C TRP A 144 -1.13 6.53 3.84
N ALA A 145 -0.59 6.19 2.68
CA ALA A 145 -1.20 6.51 1.39
C ALA A 145 -1.15 5.33 0.42
N ILE A 146 -2.05 5.35 -0.57
CA ILE A 146 -2.22 4.30 -1.58
C ILE A 146 -1.70 4.81 -2.93
N THR A 147 -0.68 4.13 -3.45
CA THR A 147 -0.26 4.25 -4.84
C THR A 147 -1.12 3.37 -5.75
N ALA A 148 -1.32 2.09 -5.40
CA ALA A 148 -2.29 1.22 -6.07
C ALA A 148 -3.11 0.43 -5.06
N ASN A 149 -4.41 0.40 -5.25
CA ASN A 149 -5.37 -0.11 -4.31
C ASN A 149 -5.54 -1.62 -4.47
N HIS A 150 -4.66 -2.38 -3.81
CA HIS A 150 -4.79 -3.84 -3.64
C HIS A 150 -5.70 -4.24 -2.46
N GLY A 151 -6.44 -3.29 -1.91
CA GLY A 151 -7.42 -3.56 -0.87
C GLY A 151 -6.74 -3.97 0.43
N GLY A 152 -7.20 -5.04 1.06
CA GLY A 152 -6.66 -5.59 2.29
C GLY A 152 -6.81 -4.70 3.52
N GLY A 153 -5.82 -4.76 4.39
CA GLY A 153 -5.82 -4.02 5.64
C GLY A 153 -4.47 -3.96 6.31
N TYR A 154 -4.35 -3.05 7.28
CA TYR A 154 -3.07 -2.53 7.74
C TYR A 154 -2.98 -2.45 9.27
N SER A 155 -1.74 -2.37 9.77
CA SER A 155 -1.45 -2.29 11.21
C SER A 155 -0.16 -1.52 11.50
N TYR A 156 -0.11 -0.90 12.67
CA TYR A 156 1.02 -0.11 13.18
C TYR A 156 1.67 -0.81 14.37
N ARG A 157 2.99 -0.97 14.34
CA ARG A 157 3.72 -1.82 15.30
C ARG A 157 5.02 -1.17 15.73
N LEU A 158 5.40 -1.35 17.00
CA LEU A 158 6.65 -0.85 17.56
C LEU A 158 7.64 -1.98 17.85
N CYS A 159 8.92 -1.74 17.55
CA CYS A 159 10.03 -2.59 17.99
C CYS A 159 11.07 -1.73 18.71
N PRO A 160 11.50 -2.06 19.93
CA PRO A 160 12.57 -1.33 20.61
C PRO A 160 13.85 -1.35 19.78
N LYS A 161 14.48 -0.18 19.57
CA LYS A 161 15.70 -0.06 18.75
C LYS A 161 16.91 -0.79 19.36
N GLY A 162 16.87 -1.06 20.67
CA GLY A 162 17.88 -1.85 21.38
C GLY A 162 17.71 -3.37 21.27
N GLU A 163 16.62 -3.86 20.69
CA GLU A 163 16.41 -5.28 20.39
C GLU A 163 16.92 -5.65 18.99
N ASN A 164 16.88 -6.95 18.67
CA ASN A 164 17.09 -7.40 17.31
C ASN A 164 15.86 -7.04 16.46
N ILE A 165 16.06 -6.21 15.43
CA ILE A 165 14.95 -5.69 14.61
C ILE A 165 14.51 -6.76 13.61
N THR A 166 13.38 -7.39 13.91
CA THR A 166 12.72 -8.39 13.06
C THR A 166 11.20 -8.19 13.05
N GLU A 167 10.49 -8.84 12.13
CA GLU A 167 9.02 -8.84 12.13
C GLU A 167 8.46 -9.38 13.45
N GLU A 168 9.09 -10.40 14.04
CA GLU A 168 8.70 -10.94 15.35
C GLU A 168 8.85 -9.92 16.48
N CYS A 169 9.84 -9.01 16.39
CA CYS A 169 9.97 -7.92 17.34
C CYS A 169 8.78 -6.95 17.24
N PHE A 170 8.42 -6.54 16.02
CA PHE A 170 7.25 -5.67 15.78
C PHE A 170 5.94 -6.31 16.25
N GLN A 171 5.79 -7.63 16.06
CA GLN A 171 4.62 -8.37 16.49
C GLN A 171 4.41 -8.32 18.01
N LYS A 172 5.46 -8.11 18.82
CA LYS A 172 5.31 -7.99 20.29
C LYS A 172 4.50 -6.75 20.70
N THR A 173 4.49 -5.69 19.88
CA THR A 173 3.86 -4.41 20.24
C THR A 173 3.03 -3.87 19.08
N VAL A 174 1.86 -4.47 18.86
CA VAL A 174 0.86 -3.93 17.93
C VAL A 174 0.11 -2.77 18.60
N LEU A 175 0.11 -1.60 17.98
CA LEU A 175 -0.61 -0.43 18.45
C LEU A 175 -2.11 -0.59 18.20
N ARG A 176 -2.92 -0.17 19.16
CA ARG A 176 -4.38 -0.18 19.03
C ARG A 176 -4.87 1.11 18.40
N PHE A 177 -5.89 1.00 17.56
CA PHE A 177 -6.58 2.17 17.02
C PHE A 177 -7.46 2.82 18.10
N VAL A 178 -7.66 4.12 17.99
CA VAL A 178 -8.48 4.91 18.91
C VAL A 178 -9.74 5.40 18.18
N GLY A 179 -10.90 5.02 18.72
CA GLY A 179 -12.20 5.41 18.17
C GLY A 179 -12.66 4.51 17.02
N ASP A 180 -13.64 5.03 16.27
CA ASP A 180 -14.33 4.36 15.16
C ASP A 180 -14.24 5.17 13.86
N LYS A 181 -13.28 6.09 13.79
CA LYS A 181 -13.08 7.07 12.71
C LYS A 181 -11.64 7.11 12.24
N GLN A 182 -11.47 7.44 10.97
CA GLN A 182 -10.22 7.77 10.32
C GLN A 182 -10.46 8.98 9.40
N TRP A 183 -9.42 9.60 8.85
CA TRP A 183 -9.54 10.84 8.08
C TRP A 183 -8.77 10.80 6.78
N LEU A 184 -9.34 11.35 5.72
CA LEU A 184 -8.60 11.66 4.51
C LEU A 184 -7.98 13.04 4.65
N ILE A 185 -6.67 13.08 4.47
CA ILE A 185 -5.87 14.30 4.43
C ILE A 185 -5.32 14.41 3.03
N TYR A 186 -5.78 15.40 2.28
CA TYR A 186 -5.22 15.68 0.96
C TYR A 186 -3.78 16.14 1.11
N GLY A 187 -2.88 15.62 0.27
CA GLY A 187 -1.55 16.19 0.16
C GLY A 187 -1.63 17.63 -0.35
N ASN A 188 -0.58 18.42 -0.11
CA ASN A 188 -0.47 19.73 -0.74
C ASN A 188 -0.53 19.54 -2.26
N VAL A 189 -1.59 20.02 -2.90
CA VAL A 189 -1.63 20.07 -4.36
C VAL A 189 -0.58 21.10 -4.79
N THR A 190 0.50 20.62 -5.40
CA THR A 190 1.60 21.48 -5.85
C THR A 190 1.45 21.78 -7.33
N GLN A 191 0.88 22.93 -7.70
CA GLN A 191 0.85 23.34 -9.10
C GLN A 191 2.08 24.21 -9.38
N MET A 192 2.91 23.80 -10.36
CA MET A 192 4.12 24.55 -10.76
C MET A 192 5.16 24.73 -9.63
N GLY A 193 5.36 23.71 -8.79
CA GLY A 193 6.35 23.77 -7.71
C GLY A 193 5.93 24.64 -6.51
N ASP A 194 4.87 25.44 -6.66
CA ASP A 194 4.23 26.15 -5.57
C ASP A 194 3.13 25.28 -4.95
N SER A 195 3.01 25.28 -3.63
CA SER A 195 1.83 24.72 -2.96
C SER A 195 0.64 25.61 -3.31
N ILE A 196 -0.22 25.14 -4.22
CA ILE A 196 -1.42 25.86 -4.62
C ILE A 196 -2.62 25.09 -4.09
N GLY A 197 -3.11 25.49 -2.93
CA GLY A 197 -4.33 24.90 -2.42
C GLY A 197 -4.56 25.24 -0.98
N TYR A 198 -5.78 25.68 -0.70
CA TYR A 198 -6.37 25.70 0.62
C TYR A 198 -6.10 24.37 1.33
N GLU A 199 -5.86 24.40 2.65
CA GLU A 199 -6.02 23.20 3.48
C GLU A 199 -7.42 22.65 3.21
N LEU A 200 -7.50 21.54 2.47
CA LEU A 200 -8.76 20.87 2.26
C LEU A 200 -9.21 20.29 3.62
N PRO A 201 -10.50 20.36 3.94
CA PRO A 201 -10.98 19.84 5.21
C PRO A 201 -10.66 18.35 5.30
N GLN A 202 -10.27 17.90 6.49
CA GLN A 202 -10.15 16.47 6.78
C GLN A 202 -11.52 15.82 6.57
N LEU A 203 -11.58 14.81 5.71
CA LEU A 203 -12.83 14.09 5.47
C LEU A 203 -12.88 12.86 6.37
N GLU A 204 -13.84 12.84 7.29
CA GLU A 204 -14.01 11.76 8.25
C GLU A 204 -14.64 10.52 7.61
N LEU A 205 -14.04 9.35 7.83
CA LEU A 205 -14.48 8.06 7.34
C LEU A 205 -14.72 7.09 8.51
N PRO A 206 -15.64 6.12 8.37
CA PRO A 206 -15.74 5.03 9.35
C PRO A 206 -14.45 4.18 9.33
N LEU A 207 -13.92 3.87 10.51
CA LEU A 207 -12.82 2.93 10.71
C LEU A 207 -13.37 1.53 10.98
N LYS A 208 -12.91 0.54 10.22
CA LYS A 208 -13.29 -0.86 10.38
C LYS A 208 -12.10 -1.67 10.88
N VAL A 209 -12.11 -2.02 12.18
CA VAL A 209 -11.03 -2.76 12.84
C VAL A 209 -11.44 -4.21 13.07
N ILE A 210 -10.58 -5.16 12.68
CA ILE A 210 -10.69 -6.58 12.99
C ILE A 210 -9.67 -6.99 14.06
N ARG A 211 -10.09 -7.93 14.92
CA ARG A 211 -9.27 -8.53 16.00
C ARG A 211 -9.29 -10.06 15.98
N ASN A 212 -10.39 -10.64 15.51
CA ASN A 212 -10.52 -12.09 15.41
C ASN A 212 -9.79 -12.57 14.16
N GLY A 213 -9.02 -13.66 14.29
CA GLY A 213 -8.29 -14.24 13.16
C GLY A 213 -7.02 -13.50 12.76
N THR A 214 -6.55 -12.52 13.55
CA THR A 214 -5.32 -11.78 13.29
C THR A 214 -4.10 -12.43 13.96
N PHE A 215 -2.90 -12.03 13.52
CA PHE A 215 -1.64 -12.45 14.12
C PHE A 215 -0.76 -11.25 14.53
N PRO A 216 -0.28 -11.20 15.79
CA PRO A 216 -0.61 -12.11 16.89
C PRO A 216 -2.10 -12.10 17.24
N ALA A 217 -2.57 -13.16 17.90
CA ALA A 217 -3.99 -13.33 18.20
C ALA A 217 -4.54 -12.13 18.99
N GLY A 218 -5.63 -11.54 18.49
CA GLY A 218 -6.28 -10.38 19.11
C GLY A 218 -5.63 -9.03 18.77
N SER A 219 -4.58 -9.02 17.95
CA SER A 219 -4.00 -7.77 17.41
C SER A 219 -4.99 -7.04 16.52
N GLU A 220 -4.89 -5.71 16.49
CA GLU A 220 -5.79 -4.86 15.71
C GLU A 220 -5.24 -4.58 14.31
N TRP A 221 -6.12 -4.75 13.33
CA TRP A 221 -5.88 -4.43 11.93
C TRP A 221 -7.05 -3.65 11.37
N ALA A 222 -6.78 -2.57 10.65
CA ALA A 222 -7.79 -1.75 10.02
C ALA A 222 -7.96 -2.15 8.55
N ARG A 223 -9.20 -2.26 8.08
CA ARG A 223 -9.50 -2.49 6.67
C ARG A 223 -9.24 -1.23 5.86
N ASN A 224 -8.65 -1.37 4.68
CA ASN A 224 -8.56 -0.29 3.71
C ASN A 224 -9.97 0.26 3.38
N PRO A 225 -10.23 1.56 3.57
CA PRO A 225 -11.57 2.12 3.41
C PRO A 225 -11.97 2.42 1.96
N ILE A 226 -11.05 2.38 1.01
CA ILE A 226 -11.31 2.78 -0.38
C ILE A 226 -11.59 1.53 -1.21
N PRO A 227 -12.81 1.34 -1.76
CA PRO A 227 -13.11 0.18 -2.60
C PRO A 227 -12.41 0.30 -3.95
N SER A 228 -11.82 -0.82 -4.39
CA SER A 228 -11.45 -1.00 -5.79
C SER A 228 -12.68 -1.39 -6.62
N CYS A 229 -12.51 -1.46 -7.93
CA CYS A 229 -13.59 -1.86 -8.82
C CYS A 229 -13.70 -3.38 -8.95
N LEU A 230 -14.87 -3.83 -9.38
CA LEU A 230 -15.19 -5.18 -9.78
C LEU A 230 -15.58 -5.13 -11.26
N MET A 231 -14.58 -5.03 -12.15
CA MET A 231 -14.80 -4.96 -13.60
C MET A 231 -15.22 -6.31 -14.16
N PHE A 232 -14.60 -7.37 -13.66
CA PHE A 232 -14.96 -8.76 -13.88
C PHE A 232 -14.34 -9.63 -12.77
N ASP A 233 -14.69 -10.91 -12.72
CA ASP A 233 -14.15 -11.83 -11.73
C ASP A 233 -12.67 -12.16 -12.01
N GLN A 234 -11.77 -11.76 -11.10
CA GLN A 234 -10.34 -12.03 -11.20
C GLN A 234 -10.00 -13.53 -11.20
N ALA A 235 -10.92 -14.43 -10.78
CA ALA A 235 -10.72 -15.88 -10.95
C ALA A 235 -10.48 -16.28 -12.41
N GLN A 236 -10.92 -15.47 -13.38
CA GLN A 236 -10.67 -15.68 -14.82
C GLN A 236 -9.20 -15.49 -15.20
N CYS A 237 -8.40 -14.83 -14.36
CA CYS A 237 -6.97 -14.60 -14.57
C CYS A 237 -6.12 -15.78 -14.08
N GLU A 238 -6.67 -16.66 -13.23
CA GLU A 238 -5.91 -17.76 -12.62
C GLU A 238 -5.35 -18.71 -13.69
N GLY A 239 -4.09 -19.15 -13.47
CA GLY A 239 -3.38 -20.03 -14.40
C GLY A 239 -2.69 -19.34 -15.58
N LEU A 240 -2.86 -18.02 -15.75
CA LEU A 240 -2.08 -17.25 -16.72
C LEU A 240 -0.59 -17.19 -16.34
N PRO A 241 0.31 -17.05 -17.33
CA PRO A 241 1.70 -16.65 -17.08
C PRO A 241 1.75 -15.36 -16.24
N ARG A 242 2.79 -15.21 -15.40
CA ARG A 242 2.87 -14.14 -14.39
C ARG A 242 2.58 -12.74 -14.96
N ASP A 243 3.24 -12.35 -16.04
CA ASP A 243 3.05 -11.05 -16.69
C ASP A 243 1.60 -10.81 -17.16
N GLN A 244 0.96 -11.86 -17.68
CA GLN A 244 -0.43 -11.81 -18.12
C GLN A 244 -1.40 -11.82 -16.94
N TYR A 245 -1.10 -12.58 -15.88
CA TYR A 245 -1.87 -12.60 -14.63
C TYR A 245 -1.94 -11.20 -14.03
N ILE A 246 -0.78 -10.55 -13.86
CA ILE A 246 -0.65 -9.19 -13.31
C ILE A 246 -1.56 -8.22 -14.09
N SER A 247 -1.42 -8.21 -15.42
CA SER A 247 -2.20 -7.32 -16.29
C SER A 247 -3.70 -7.60 -16.22
N CYS A 248 -4.09 -8.88 -16.19
CA CYS A 248 -5.48 -9.30 -16.09
C CYS A 248 -6.09 -8.93 -14.73
N ALA A 249 -5.38 -9.18 -13.63
CA ALA A 249 -5.79 -8.87 -12.27
C ALA A 249 -6.00 -7.36 -12.08
N GLN A 250 -5.08 -6.53 -12.59
CA GLN A 250 -5.22 -5.08 -12.57
C GLN A 250 -6.45 -4.62 -13.37
N ALA A 251 -6.67 -5.17 -14.57
CA ALA A 251 -7.85 -4.86 -15.37
C ALA A 251 -9.16 -5.26 -14.67
N ALA A 252 -9.20 -6.43 -14.02
CA ALA A 252 -10.34 -6.90 -13.23
C ALA A 252 -10.70 -5.92 -12.09
N SER A 253 -9.68 -5.26 -11.55
CA SER A 253 -9.79 -4.32 -10.43
C SER A 253 -10.09 -2.88 -10.84
N GLY A 254 -10.06 -2.57 -12.14
CA GLY A 254 -10.26 -1.22 -12.65
C GLY A 254 -8.97 -0.40 -12.75
N TYR A 255 -7.91 -0.99 -13.30
CA TYR A 255 -6.71 -0.24 -13.69
C TYR A 255 -7.08 1.03 -14.48
N ASP A 256 -6.45 2.15 -14.14
CA ASP A 256 -6.71 3.52 -14.63
C ASP A 256 -8.12 4.08 -14.34
N VAL A 257 -8.94 3.38 -13.57
CA VAL A 257 -10.26 3.85 -13.14
C VAL A 257 -10.11 4.64 -11.83
N VAL A 258 -10.32 5.96 -11.94
CA VAL A 258 -10.26 6.92 -10.82
C VAL A 258 -11.51 6.85 -9.93
N VAL A 259 -12.64 6.44 -10.49
CA VAL A 259 -13.92 6.24 -9.81
C VAL A 259 -14.63 5.07 -10.47
N CYS A 260 -15.00 4.07 -9.71
CA CYS A 260 -15.65 2.88 -10.25
C CYS A 260 -17.01 3.23 -10.88
N PRO A 261 -17.40 2.52 -11.96
CA PRO A 261 -18.75 2.66 -12.50
C PRO A 261 -19.81 2.38 -11.43
N PRO A 262 -21.01 2.99 -11.53
CA PRO A 262 -22.09 2.72 -10.58
C PRO A 262 -22.38 1.22 -10.44
N ASN A 263 -22.44 0.73 -9.20
CA ASN A 263 -22.64 -0.68 -8.83
C ASN A 263 -21.47 -1.64 -9.16
N TRP A 264 -20.30 -1.12 -9.56
CA TRP A 264 -19.11 -1.92 -9.88
C TRP A 264 -18.01 -1.77 -8.80
N VAL A 265 -18.40 -1.46 -7.57
CA VAL A 265 -17.49 -1.38 -6.42
C VAL A 265 -17.45 -2.72 -5.69
N GLN A 266 -16.27 -3.08 -5.16
CA GLN A 266 -16.13 -4.28 -4.33
C GLN A 266 -16.94 -4.20 -3.03
N PHE A 267 -17.07 -3.01 -2.45
CA PHE A 267 -17.91 -2.71 -1.29
C PHE A 267 -18.39 -1.25 -1.36
N PRO A 268 -19.42 -0.85 -0.59
CA PRO A 268 -19.97 0.51 -0.66
C PRO A 268 -18.89 1.59 -0.45
N GLU A 269 -18.89 2.60 -1.32
CA GLU A 269 -18.02 3.77 -1.16
C GLU A 269 -18.38 4.50 0.14
N PRO A 270 -17.40 4.92 0.95
CA PRO A 270 -17.70 5.69 2.14
C PRO A 270 -18.16 7.12 1.81
N PHE A 271 -17.80 7.61 0.62
CA PHE A 271 -18.35 8.82 0.01
C PHE A 271 -18.59 8.56 -1.49
N PRO A 272 -19.66 9.12 -2.08
CA PRO A 272 -19.87 9.03 -3.52
C PRO A 272 -18.63 9.50 -4.30
N GLY A 273 -18.11 8.62 -5.15
CA GLY A 273 -16.95 8.91 -5.99
C GLY A 273 -15.59 8.64 -5.33
N LEU A 274 -15.54 8.08 -4.12
CA LEU A 274 -14.29 7.62 -3.51
C LEU A 274 -14.13 6.11 -3.69
N SER A 275 -13.59 5.73 -4.84
CA SER A 275 -13.27 4.35 -5.23
C SER A 275 -12.17 4.32 -6.28
N GLY A 276 -11.74 3.15 -6.71
CA GLY A 276 -10.79 2.97 -7.83
C GLY A 276 -9.58 2.13 -7.46
N HIS A 277 -8.86 1.69 -8.49
CA HIS A 277 -7.66 0.85 -8.33
C HIS A 277 -6.38 1.69 -8.30
N VAL A 278 -6.14 2.46 -9.36
CA VAL A 278 -5.03 3.40 -9.47
C VAL A 278 -5.60 4.66 -10.09
N PRO A 279 -5.83 5.73 -9.33
CA PRO A 279 -6.23 6.95 -9.96
C PRO A 279 -4.98 7.51 -10.65
N TYR A 280 -4.90 7.34 -11.96
CA TYR A 280 -4.03 8.17 -12.79
C TYR A 280 -4.59 9.59 -12.74
N TRP A 281 -4.22 10.32 -11.69
CA TRP A 281 -4.44 11.75 -11.64
C TRP A 281 -3.43 12.38 -12.59
N ARG A 282 -3.85 12.62 -13.84
CA ARG A 282 -3.25 13.65 -14.69
C ARG A 282 -3.54 14.99 -14.03
N SER A 283 -2.71 15.34 -13.08
CA SER A 283 -2.69 16.67 -12.54
C SER A 283 -2.20 17.60 -13.66
N HIS A 284 -2.90 18.70 -13.96
CA HIS A 284 -2.39 19.74 -14.87
C HIS A 284 -1.34 20.64 -14.17
N LEU A 285 -0.62 20.08 -13.21
CA LEU A 285 0.42 20.78 -12.47
C LEU A 285 1.56 21.04 -13.46
N GLY A 286 2.18 22.21 -13.45
CA GLY A 286 3.14 22.56 -14.50
C GLY A 286 4.51 21.87 -14.35
N PRO A 287 5.46 22.19 -15.24
CA PRO A 287 6.72 21.47 -15.44
C PRO A 287 7.71 21.48 -14.25
N ASP A 288 7.41 22.19 -13.17
CA ASP A 288 8.33 22.47 -12.06
C ASP A 288 8.19 21.54 -10.84
N VAL A 289 7.34 20.50 -10.91
CA VAL A 289 7.35 19.40 -9.91
C VAL A 289 8.46 18.42 -10.30
N PRO A 290 9.47 18.15 -9.44
CA PRO A 290 10.57 17.24 -9.76
C PRO A 290 10.05 15.83 -10.09
N GLN A 291 10.14 15.53 -11.38
CA GLN A 291 9.70 14.32 -12.10
C GLN A 291 10.44 13.08 -11.61
N TRP A 292 9.84 11.88 -11.59
CA TRP A 292 10.53 10.63 -12.00
C TRP A 292 9.52 9.54 -12.44
N ILE A 293 9.40 9.33 -13.75
CA ILE A 293 9.70 8.04 -14.39
C ILE A 293 9.67 8.24 -15.92
N ASN A 294 10.85 8.02 -16.51
CA ASN A 294 11.11 8.00 -17.94
C ASN A 294 10.86 6.60 -18.56
N LEU A 295 9.90 5.84 -18.04
CA LEU A 295 9.70 4.42 -18.41
C LEU A 295 8.58 4.20 -19.45
N MET A 296 7.92 5.26 -19.92
CA MET A 296 6.87 5.17 -20.94
C MET A 296 7.03 6.25 -22.02
N GLY A 297 8.25 6.48 -22.52
CA GLY A 297 8.49 7.28 -23.74
C GLY A 297 7.83 8.67 -23.78
N GLY A 298 7.60 9.29 -22.62
CA GLY A 298 6.98 10.61 -22.54
C GLY A 298 7.97 11.66 -23.01
N GLU A 299 7.66 12.33 -24.11
CA GLU A 299 8.36 13.52 -24.57
C GLU A 299 8.52 14.53 -23.42
N GLN A 300 9.67 15.21 -23.39
CA GLN A 300 9.91 16.35 -22.52
C GLN A 300 8.77 17.36 -22.66
N GLY A 301 7.94 17.52 -21.62
CA GLY A 301 6.86 18.51 -21.60
C GLY A 301 5.47 18.03 -21.14
N ASN A 302 5.26 16.76 -20.80
CA ASN A 302 3.99 16.31 -20.22
C ASN A 302 3.87 16.64 -18.71
N PRO A 303 2.67 17.02 -18.21
CA PRO A 303 2.49 17.42 -16.81
C PRO A 303 2.66 16.25 -15.81
N PRO A 304 2.95 16.52 -14.53
CA PRO A 304 3.20 15.53 -13.49
C PRO A 304 2.01 14.60 -13.30
N MET A 305 2.32 13.32 -13.19
CA MET A 305 1.32 12.27 -13.04
C MET A 305 1.45 11.70 -11.63
N SER A 306 0.47 11.97 -10.76
CA SER A 306 0.32 11.17 -9.54
C SER A 306 -0.08 9.77 -9.98
N ARG A 307 0.66 8.75 -9.52
CA ARG A 307 0.35 7.35 -9.82
C ARG A 307 -0.79 6.80 -8.97
N GLY A 308 -1.14 7.48 -7.88
CA GLY A 308 -2.13 7.01 -6.91
C GLY A 308 -2.94 8.12 -6.28
N PHE A 309 -3.64 7.78 -5.20
CA PHE A 309 -4.56 8.68 -4.52
C PHE A 309 -3.78 9.81 -3.84
N PRO A 310 -4.04 11.09 -4.16
CA PRO A 310 -3.33 12.23 -3.58
C PRO A 310 -3.81 12.54 -2.15
N ILE A 311 -4.06 11.49 -1.36
CA ILE A 311 -4.59 11.56 0.00
C ILE A 311 -3.82 10.58 0.90
N SER A 312 -3.51 11.05 2.09
CA SER A 312 -3.15 10.20 3.21
C SER A 312 -4.42 9.80 3.97
N ILE A 313 -4.51 8.54 4.34
CA ILE A 313 -5.47 8.01 5.32
C ILE A 313 -4.79 8.13 6.68
N MET A 314 -5.34 8.97 7.54
CA MET A 314 -4.87 9.22 8.90
C MET A 314 -5.73 8.48 9.91
N ASP A 315 -5.08 7.86 10.88
CA ASP A 315 -5.68 7.21 12.03
C ASP A 315 -5.13 7.79 13.33
N LEU A 316 -5.84 7.49 14.42
CA LEU A 316 -5.34 7.67 15.77
C LEU A 316 -4.96 6.32 16.37
N VAL A 317 -3.78 6.24 16.97
CA VAL A 317 -3.29 5.04 17.67
C VAL A 317 -2.92 5.36 19.12
N LYS A 318 -3.10 4.39 20.01
CA LYS A 318 -2.76 4.51 21.44
C LYS A 318 -1.35 4.00 21.69
N VAL A 319 -0.50 4.84 22.27
CA VAL A 319 0.81 4.43 22.80
C VAL A 319 0.58 3.72 24.15
N PRO A 320 1.07 2.48 24.36
CA PRO A 320 0.88 1.78 25.62
C PRO A 320 1.50 2.51 26.82
N GLU A 321 0.81 2.51 27.96
CA GLU A 321 1.26 3.17 29.19
C GLU A 321 2.39 2.41 29.91
N ASP A 322 2.44 1.10 29.69
CA ASP A 322 3.41 0.16 30.25
C ASP A 322 4.67 0.01 29.37
N LEU A 323 4.70 0.62 28.19
CA LEU A 323 5.86 0.57 27.29
C LEU A 323 7.10 1.20 27.97
N PRO A 324 8.27 0.53 28.01
CA PRO A 324 9.50 1.15 28.50
C PRO A 324 9.84 2.42 27.73
N GLU A 325 10.37 3.44 28.41
CA GLU A 325 10.87 4.63 27.72
C GLU A 325 12.11 4.28 26.88
N GLY A 326 12.23 4.85 25.69
CA GLY A 326 13.37 4.59 24.81
C GLY A 326 13.09 4.91 23.34
N GLU A 327 14.05 4.56 22.49
CA GLU A 327 13.90 4.66 21.04
C GLU A 327 13.23 3.41 20.48
N TYR A 328 12.24 3.60 19.61
CA TYR A 328 11.53 2.54 18.90
C TYR A 328 11.58 2.78 17.40
N LEU A 329 11.54 1.69 16.63
CA LEU A 329 11.14 1.74 15.23
C LEU A 329 9.64 1.55 15.15
N LEU A 330 8.98 2.32 14.28
CA LEU A 330 7.59 2.13 13.90
C LEU A 330 7.58 1.41 12.55
N SER A 331 6.82 0.32 12.47
CA SER A 331 6.51 -0.38 11.21
C SER A 331 5.03 -0.27 10.91
N TRP A 332 4.73 0.26 9.74
CA TRP A 332 3.43 0.13 9.09
C TRP A 332 3.47 -1.04 8.13
N ARG A 333 2.53 -1.97 8.29
CA ARG A 333 2.38 -3.12 7.40
C ARG A 333 1.00 -3.11 6.81
N TRP A 334 0.96 -3.41 5.52
CA TRP A 334 -0.26 -3.54 4.76
C TRP A 334 -0.30 -4.93 4.15
N ASP A 335 -1.24 -5.74 4.61
CA ASP A 335 -1.50 -7.06 4.06
C ASP A 335 -2.57 -6.91 2.98
N CYS A 336 -2.16 -7.09 1.72
CA CYS A 336 -3.03 -6.95 0.55
C CYS A 336 -4.02 -8.11 0.41
N GLU A 337 -5.17 -7.83 -0.20
CA GLU A 337 -6.17 -8.85 -0.53
C GLU A 337 -6.19 -9.21 -2.02
N GLN A 338 -5.71 -8.31 -2.86
CA GLN A 338 -5.45 -8.57 -4.26
C GLN A 338 -3.96 -8.91 -4.49
N SER A 339 -3.70 -9.88 -5.37
CA SER A 339 -2.38 -10.07 -5.98
C SER A 339 -2.39 -9.52 -7.39
N SER A 340 -1.31 -8.86 -7.78
CA SER A 340 -1.05 -8.41 -9.15
C SER A 340 0.45 -8.27 -9.38
#